data_AF-A0A846P9D4-F1
#
_entry.id   AF-A0A846P9D4-F1
#
_cell.length_a   1.000
_cell.length_b   1.000
_cell.length_c   1.000
_cell.angle_alpha   90.00
_cell.angle_beta   90.00
_cell.angle_gamma   90.00
#
_symmetry.space_group_name_H-M   'P 1'
#
loop_
_entity.id
_entity.type
_entity.pdbx_description
1 polymer ?
#
loop_
_entity_poly.entity_id
_entity_poly.type
_entity_poly.pdbx_seq_one_letter_code
_entity_poly.pdbx_strand_id
1 'polypeptide(L)' 'MKGLIGKKIGMTQLFGSDGNVVPVTVIETGPCVVVQKKESAKDGYNALQLGFGSKKSQRVNKPGQGHMGKAGKGAF' A
#
# COMPACT_ATOMS: atom_id res chain seq x y z
N MET A 1 10.10 0.67 -12.45
CA MET A 1 10.04 1.37 -11.14
C MET A 1 9.27 0.49 -10.16
N LYS A 2 9.72 0.36 -8.92
CA LYS A 2 9.04 -0.40 -7.85
C LYS A 2 8.50 0.59 -6.81
N GLY A 3 7.32 0.33 -6.26
CA GLY A 3 6.69 1.22 -5.27
C GLY A 3 5.79 0.45 -4.30
N LEU A 4 5.61 1.00 -3.10
CA LEU A 4 4.78 0.47 -2.02
C LEU A 4 3.90 1.59 -1.45
N ILE A 5 2.79 1.23 -0.83
CA ILE A 5 1.98 2.14 -0.04
C ILE A 5 2.39 1.97 1.43
N GLY A 6 2.55 3.08 2.14
CA GLY A 6 2.89 3.08 3.56
C GLY A 6 2.22 4.21 4.32
N LYS A 7 2.14 4.05 5.64
CA LYS A 7 1.63 5.04 6.58
C LYS A 7 2.79 5.71 7.31
N LYS A 8 2.81 7.04 7.34
CA LYS A 8 3.74 7.78 8.20
C LYS A 8 3.38 7.52 9.66
N ILE A 9 4.33 6.97 10.41
CA ILE A 9 4.18 6.69 11.85
C ILE A 9 4.68 7.85 12.68
N GLY A 10 5.80 8.45 12.26
CA GLY A 10 6.39 9.56 12.99
C GLY A 10 7.78 9.89 12.48
N MET A 11 8.48 10.71 13.25
CA MET A 11 9.85 11.11 12.98
C MET A 11 10.69 10.81 14.22
N THR A 12 11.91 10.35 14.00
CA THR A 12 12.90 10.09 15.04
C THR A 12 14.29 10.46 14.52
N GLN A 13 15.33 10.24 15.31
CA GLN A 13 16.71 10.45 14.90
C GLN A 13 17.52 9.17 15.10
N LEU A 14 18.42 8.89 14.15
CA LEU A 14 19.41 7.83 14.27
C LEU A 14 20.76 8.47 14.59
N PHE A 15 21.48 7.84 15.52
CA PHE A 15 22.85 8.23 15.86
C PHE A 15 23.80 7.32 15.09
N GLY A 16 24.60 7.90 14.21
CA GLY A 16 25.66 7.21 13.47
C GLY A 16 26.83 6.85 14.37
N SER A 17 27.62 5.85 13.96
CA SER A 17 28.82 5.41 14.68
C SER A 17 29.93 6.47 14.74
N ASP A 18 29.86 7.46 13.86
CA ASP A 18 30.72 8.65 13.76
C ASP A 18 30.22 9.83 14.61
N GLY A 19 29.15 9.66 15.40
CA GLY A 19 28.56 10.70 16.23
C GLY A 19 27.56 11.60 15.49
N ASN A 20 27.29 11.36 14.21
CA ASN A 20 26.33 12.16 13.44
C ASN A 20 24.88 11.85 13.83
N VAL A 21 24.02 12.87 13.80
CA VAL A 21 22.58 12.73 14.06
C VAL A 21 21.82 12.88 12.75
N VAL A 22 21.11 11.82 12.34
CA VAL A 22 20.33 11.81 11.10
C VAL A 22 18.83 11.78 11.44
N PRO A 23 18.07 12.83 11.09
CA PRO A 23 16.62 12.82 11.25
C PRO A 23 15.98 11.88 10.22
N VAL A 24 15.10 11.00 10.67
CA VAL A 24 14.45 9.99 9.84
C VAL A 24 12.93 9.99 10.04
N THR A 25 12.20 9.58 9.00
CA THR A 25 10.75 9.35 9.08
C THR A 25 10.49 7.85 9.10
N VAL A 26 9.73 7.38 10.09
CA VAL A 26 9.30 5.99 10.18
C VAL A 26 8.04 5.81 9.35
N ILE A 27 8.09 4.89 8.39
CA ILE A 27 6.98 4.52 7.52
C ILE A 27 6.64 3.05 7.76
N GLU A 28 5.40 2.79 8.19
CA GLU A 28 4.86 1.43 8.24
C GLU A 28 4.36 1.06 6.85
N THR A 29 4.99 0.06 6.25
CA THR A 29 4.58 -0.49 4.96
C THR A 29 4.09 -1.91 5.12
N GLY A 30 3.06 -2.25 4.36
CA GLY A 30 2.63 -3.63 4.19
C GLY A 30 1.56 -4.11 5.19
N PRO A 31 0.78 -5.14 4.81
CA PRO A 31 0.84 -5.84 3.51
C PRO A 31 0.30 -4.98 2.36
N CYS A 32 1.06 -4.90 1.26
CA CYS A 32 0.65 -4.27 0.00
C CYS A 32 0.27 -5.36 -1.00
N VAL A 33 -1.01 -5.62 -1.20
CA VAL A 33 -1.46 -6.70 -2.10
C VAL A 33 -1.85 -6.15 -3.46
N VAL A 34 -1.65 -6.92 -4.52
CA VAL A 34 -2.12 -6.52 -5.86
C VAL A 34 -3.61 -6.82 -5.97
N VAL A 35 -4.42 -5.78 -6.18
CA VAL A 35 -5.88 -5.87 -6.35
C VAL A 35 -6.25 -5.97 -7.83
N GLN A 36 -5.60 -5.17 -8.69
CA GLN A 36 -5.85 -5.18 -10.13
C GLN A 36 -4.55 -4.96 -10.90
N LYS A 37 -4.39 -5.67 -12.01
CA LYS A 37 -3.39 -5.40 -13.04
C LYS A 37 -4.09 -4.67 -14.18
N LYS A 38 -3.57 -3.51 -14.58
CA LYS A 38 -4.03 -2.75 -15.74
C LYS A 38 -3.08 -2.97 -16.89
N GLU A 39 -3.65 -3.26 -18.05
CA GLU A 39 -2.92 -3.61 -19.26
C GLU A 39 -3.30 -2.65 -20.38
N SER A 40 -2.32 -2.27 -21.21
CA SER A 40 -2.53 -1.27 -22.26
C SER A 40 -3.66 -1.62 -23.23
N ALA A 41 -3.88 -2.91 -23.52
CA ALA A 41 -4.94 -3.37 -24.41
C ALA A 41 -6.36 -3.17 -23.87
N LYS A 42 -6.55 -3.14 -22.54
CA LYS A 42 -7.87 -3.04 -21.89
C LYS A 42 -8.10 -1.70 -21.24
N ASP A 43 -7.05 -1.14 -20.62
CA ASP A 43 -7.13 0.06 -19.79
C ASP A 43 -6.44 1.29 -20.43
N GLY A 44 -5.75 1.12 -21.57
CA GLY A 44 -5.01 2.19 -22.26
C GLY A 44 -3.63 2.51 -21.68
N TYR A 45 -3.21 1.84 -20.60
CA TYR A 45 -1.88 1.98 -19.99
C TYR A 45 -1.52 0.77 -19.11
N ASN A 46 -0.23 0.65 -18.75
CA ASN A 46 0.27 -0.38 -17.84
C ASN A 46 0.38 0.17 -16.41
N ALA A 47 -0.32 -0.46 -15.45
CA ALA A 47 -0.23 -0.11 -14.03
C ALA A 47 -0.65 -1.24 -13.10
N LEU A 48 -0.29 -1.11 -11.83
CA LEU A 48 -0.73 -1.99 -10.74
C LEU A 48 -1.54 -1.20 -9.72
N GLN A 49 -2.72 -1.71 -9.36
CA GLN A 49 -3.48 -1.24 -8.22
C GLN A 49 -3.12 -2.06 -6.99
N LEU A 50 -2.71 -1.38 -5.92
CA LEU A 50 -2.34 -2.01 -4.66
C LEU A 50 -3.40 -1.72 -3.58
N GLY A 51 -3.69 -2.71 -2.75
CA GLY A 51 -4.47 -2.58 -1.52
C GLY A 51 -3.53 -2.46 -0.31
N PHE A 52 -3.85 -1.57 0.62
CA PHE A 52 -3.07 -1.30 1.82
C PHE A 52 -3.99 -0.88 2.97
N GLY A 53 -3.67 -1.34 4.19
CA GLY A 53 -4.47 -1.09 5.39
C GLY A 53 -5.74 -1.95 5.40
N SER A 54 -5.76 -3.03 6.18
CA SER A 54 -6.92 -3.93 6.19
C SER A 54 -8.15 -3.24 6.79
N LYS A 55 -9.30 -3.50 6.19
CA LYS A 55 -10.59 -2.97 6.62
C LYS A 55 -11.58 -4.11 6.83
N LYS A 56 -12.39 -4.03 7.89
CA LYS A 56 -13.47 -5.00 8.13
C LYS A 56 -14.42 -4.99 6.93
N SER A 57 -14.77 -6.17 6.41
CA SER A 57 -15.64 -6.33 5.23
C SER A 57 -16.96 -5.57 5.36
N GLN A 58 -17.58 -5.61 6.54
CA GLN A 58 -18.81 -4.88 6.86
C GLN A 58 -18.72 -3.35 6.69
N ARG A 59 -17.50 -2.78 6.71
CA ARG A 59 -17.26 -1.33 6.54
C ARG A 59 -16.97 -0.96 5.09
N VAL A 60 -16.96 -1.92 4.16
CA VAL A 60 -16.78 -1.69 2.72
C VAL A 60 -18.14 -1.76 2.03
N ASN A 61 -18.39 -0.86 1.09
CA ASN A 61 -19.63 -0.86 0.31
C ASN A 61 -19.70 -2.08 -0.64
N LYS A 62 -20.90 -2.44 -1.09
CA LYS A 62 -21.12 -3.62 -1.96
C LYS A 62 -20.26 -3.60 -3.24
N PRO A 63 -20.12 -2.48 -3.97
CA PRO A 63 -19.26 -2.45 -5.17
C PRO A 63 -17.78 -2.68 -4.85
N GLY A 64 -17.27 -2.08 -3.77
CA GLY A 64 -15.88 -2.24 -3.34
C GLY A 64 -15.57 -3.68 -2.90
N GLN A 65 -16.52 -4.33 -2.22
CA GLN A 65 -16.41 -5.75 -1.89
C GLN A 65 -16.35 -6.62 -3.16
N GLY A 66 -17.19 -6.34 -4.16
CA GLY A 66 -17.14 -7.06 -5.44
C GLY A 66 -15.81 -6.88 -6.17
N HIS A 67 -15.31 -5.64 -6.22
CA HIS A 67 -14.02 -5.32 -6.84
C HIS A 67 -12.85 -6.07 -6.19
N MET A 68 -12.74 -5.97 -4.86
CA MET A 68 -11.67 -6.63 -4.11
C MET A 68 -11.84 -8.15 -4.03
N GLY A 69 -13.09 -8.63 -4.05
CA GLY A 69 -13.44 -10.04 -4.08
C GLY A 69 -12.89 -10.75 -5.31
N LYS A 70 -12.83 -10.08 -6.47
CA LYS A 70 -12.19 -10.60 -7.69
C LYS A 70 -10.72 -10.98 -7.48
N ALA A 71 -10.00 -10.24 -6.62
CA ALA A 71 -8.61 -10.54 -6.27
C ALA A 71 -8.48 -11.61 -5.18
N GLY A 72 -9.51 -11.82 -4.36
CA GLY A 72 -9.52 -12.81 -3.27
C GLY A 72 -8.51 -12.53 -2.15
N LYS A 73 -8.04 -11.28 -2.02
CA LYS A 73 -6.98 -10.89 -1.06
C LYS A 73 -7.49 -10.19 0.20
N GLY A 74 -8.80 -10.10 0.39
CA GLY A 74 -9.43 -9.43 1.53
C GLY A 74 -9.88 -8.00 1.21
N ALA A 75 -10.28 -7.28 2.25
CA ALA A 75 -10.79 -5.92 2.16
C ALA A 75 -9.78 -4.91 2.71
N PHE A 76 -9.57 -3.82 1.97
CA PHE A 76 -8.64 -2.74 2.28
C PHE A 76 -9.38 -1.40 2.21
#